data_AF-A0A931RMY2-F1
#
_entry.id   AF-A0A931RMY2-F1
#
_cell.length_a   1.000
_cell.length_b   1.000
_cell.length_c   1.000
_cell.angle_alpha   90.00
_cell.angle_beta   90.00
_cell.angle_gamma   90.00
#
_symmetry.space_group_name_H-M   'P 1'
#
loop_
_entity.id
_entity.type
_entity.pdbx_description
1 polymer ?
#
loop_
_entity_poly.entity_id
_entity_poly.type
_entity_poly.pdbx_seq_one_letter_code
_entity_poly.pdbx_strand_id
1 'polypeptide(L)'
;MQSIKHILDKFNPTKDKYISREFQSYGIYLAEELNDYKHRGLYIRLAKTVHRAILEKALSFVVDSSAKNKGALFMWKLKLLRNESKKRDT
;
A
#
# COMPACT_ATOMS: atom_id res chain seq x y z
N MET A 1 19.03 30.68 -0.59
CA MET A 1 18.02 29.89 -1.33
C MET A 1 18.69 29.21 -2.51
N GLN A 2 18.42 27.94 -2.78
CA GLN A 2 18.92 27.28 -4.00
C GLN A 2 18.15 27.82 -5.22
N SER A 3 18.82 27.96 -6.36
CA SER A 3 18.17 28.41 -7.59
C SER A 3 17.37 27.28 -8.23
N ILE A 4 16.24 27.60 -8.85
CA ILE A 4 15.38 26.64 -9.59
C ILE A 4 16.17 25.87 -10.65
N LYS A 5 17.10 26.54 -11.35
CA LYS A 5 18.00 25.89 -12.31
C LYS A 5 18.77 24.73 -11.67
N HIS A 6 19.33 24.93 -10.48
CA HIS A 6 20.12 23.92 -9.78
C HIS A 6 19.27 22.75 -9.26
N ILE A 7 17.98 22.98 -9.01
CA ILE A 7 17.02 21.92 -8.63
C ILE A 7 16.69 21.05 -9.86
N LEU A 8 16.44 21.68 -11.00
CA LEU A 8 16.12 20.99 -12.25
C LEU A 8 17.30 20.16 -12.77
N ASP A 9 18.53 20.64 -12.63
CA ASP A 9 19.74 19.88 -13.02
C ASP A 9 19.88 18.53 -12.28
N LYS A 10 19.31 18.41 -11.07
CA LYS A 10 19.34 17.19 -10.25
C LYS A 10 18.07 16.35 -10.36
N PHE A 11 17.05 16.84 -11.06
CA PHE A 11 15.79 16.14 -11.21
C PHE A 11 15.91 15.05 -12.27
N ASN A 12 15.63 13.81 -11.88
CA ASN A 12 15.56 12.70 -12.81
C ASN A 12 14.09 12.27 -12.97
N PRO A 13 13.46 12.51 -14.13
CA PRO A 13 12.05 12.18 -14.33
C PRO A 13 11.76 10.68 -14.34
N THR A 14 12.78 9.84 -14.55
CA THR A 14 12.61 8.38 -14.61
C THR A 14 12.85 7.70 -13.27
N LYS A 15 13.30 8.42 -12.24
CA LYS A 15 13.62 7.87 -10.92
C LYS A 15 12.89 8.65 -9.84
N ASP A 16 11.95 7.97 -9.18
CA ASP A 16 11.35 8.51 -7.98
C ASP A 16 12.37 8.51 -6.84
N LYS A 17 12.47 9.63 -6.13
CA LYS A 17 13.41 9.81 -5.01
C LYS A 17 13.04 8.97 -3.78
N TYR A 18 11.75 8.71 -3.58
CA TYR A 18 11.20 8.07 -2.38
C TYR A 18 10.77 6.62 -2.63
N ILE A 19 10.47 6.28 -3.89
CA ILE A 19 10.06 4.95 -4.31
C ILE A 19 11.21 4.26 -5.05
N SER A 20 11.91 3.39 -4.34
CA SER A 20 13.06 2.62 -4.86
C SER A 20 12.75 1.15 -5.08
N ARG A 21 11.68 0.63 -4.48
CA ARG A 21 11.29 -0.79 -4.49
C ARG A 21 9.81 -0.93 -4.82
N GLU A 22 9.47 -2.02 -5.48
CA GLU A 22 8.10 -2.35 -5.90
C GLU A 22 7.12 -2.35 -4.71
N PHE A 23 7.47 -2.94 -3.57
CA PHE A 23 6.60 -2.95 -2.39
C PHE A 23 6.31 -1.55 -1.83
N GLN A 24 7.17 -0.55 -2.10
CA GLN A 24 6.89 0.84 -1.73
C GLN A 24 5.81 1.41 -2.64
N SER A 25 5.94 1.22 -3.96
CA SER A 25 4.90 1.60 -4.94
C SER A 25 3.56 0.94 -4.60
N TYR A 26 3.57 -0.36 -4.33
CA TYR A 26 2.36 -1.10 -4.01
C TYR A 26 1.74 -0.67 -2.68
N GLY A 27 2.56 -0.34 -1.68
CA GLY A 27 2.07 0.22 -0.42
C GLY A 27 1.42 1.60 -0.59
N ILE A 28 1.95 2.44 -1.49
CA ILE A 28 1.32 3.73 -1.85
C ILE A 28 -0.01 3.48 -2.56
N TYR A 29 -0.02 2.61 -3.57
CA TYR A 29 -1.24 2.21 -4.29
C TYR A 29 -2.35 1.75 -3.34
N LEU A 30 -2.03 0.86 -2.39
CA LEU A 30 -3.00 0.43 -1.36
C LEU A 30 -3.56 1.59 -0.55
N ALA A 31 -2.72 2.56 -0.18
CA ALA A 31 -3.14 3.71 0.61
C ALA A 31 -4.06 4.66 -0.19
N GLU A 32 -3.82 4.79 -1.49
CA GLU A 32 -4.65 5.58 -2.42
C GLU A 32 -6.01 4.92 -2.65
N GLU A 33 -6.03 3.62 -2.98
CA GLU A 33 -7.27 2.86 -3.23
C GLU A 33 -8.19 2.80 -2.00
N LEU A 34 -7.60 2.74 -0.81
CA LEU A 34 -8.34 2.75 0.46
C LEU A 34 -8.69 4.16 0.96
N ASN A 35 -8.31 5.20 0.21
CA ASN A 35 -8.44 6.60 0.58
C ASN A 35 -7.89 6.89 1.99
N ASP A 36 -6.77 6.28 2.35
CA ASP A 36 -6.14 6.32 3.67
C ASP A 36 -4.64 6.65 3.57
N TYR A 37 -4.34 7.64 2.74
CA TYR A 37 -2.96 8.08 2.46
C TYR A 37 -2.18 8.52 3.71
N LYS A 38 -2.89 9.01 4.75
CA LYS A 38 -2.28 9.35 6.05
C LYS A 38 -1.53 8.17 6.69
N HIS A 39 -1.95 6.94 6.43
CA HIS A 39 -1.32 5.72 6.95
C HIS A 39 -0.48 4.98 5.90
N ARG A 40 -0.05 5.64 4.81
CA ARG A 40 0.78 5.02 3.74
C ARG A 40 1.95 4.18 4.25
N GLY A 41 2.63 4.62 5.31
CA GLY A 41 3.76 3.88 5.90
C GLY A 41 3.37 2.50 6.46
N LEU A 42 2.14 2.36 6.96
CA LEU A 42 1.57 1.08 7.39
C LEU A 42 1.37 0.15 6.19
N TYR A 43 0.77 0.64 5.11
CA TYR A 43 0.53 -0.14 3.90
C TYR A 43 1.83 -0.56 3.20
N ILE A 44 2.85 0.31 3.15
CA ILE A 44 4.20 -0.06 2.69
C ILE A 44 4.80 -1.19 3.53
N ARG A 45 4.65 -1.13 4.86
CA ARG A 45 5.13 -2.20 5.75
C ARG A 45 4.39 -3.51 5.50
N LEU A 46 3.08 -3.46 5.28
CA LEU A 46 2.28 -4.64 4.92
C LEU A 46 2.72 -5.22 3.58
N ALA A 47 2.88 -4.40 2.53
CA ALA A 47 3.39 -4.81 1.23
C ALA A 47 4.78 -5.47 1.31
N LYS A 48 5.64 -4.99 2.21
CA LYS A 48 6.97 -5.58 2.43
C LYS A 48 6.94 -6.94 3.12
N THR A 49 5.95 -7.20 3.99
CA THR A 49 5.99 -8.33 4.93
C THR A 49 4.92 -9.39 4.68
N VAL A 50 3.87 -9.05 3.95
CA VAL A 50 2.74 -9.94 3.66
C VAL A 50 2.75 -10.27 2.18
N HIS A 51 2.52 -11.54 1.85
CA HIS A 51 2.48 -11.98 0.46
C HIS A 51 1.42 -11.21 -0.33
N ARG A 52 1.80 -10.70 -1.51
CA ARG A 52 0.98 -9.81 -2.34
C ARG A 52 -0.42 -10.37 -2.63
N ALA A 53 -0.51 -11.66 -2.94
CA ALA A 53 -1.78 -12.33 -3.19
C ALA A 53 -2.81 -12.18 -2.05
N ILE A 54 -2.37 -12.14 -0.79
CA ILE A 54 -3.27 -11.94 0.37
C ILE A 54 -3.75 -10.49 0.42
N LEU A 55 -2.86 -9.54 0.14
CA LEU A 55 -3.19 -8.11 0.13
C LEU A 55 -4.15 -7.78 -1.03
N GLU A 56 -3.90 -8.32 -2.22
CA GLU A 56 -4.79 -8.13 -3.39
C GLU A 56 -6.18 -8.70 -3.13
N LYS A 57 -6.27 -9.88 -2.51
CA LYS A 57 -7.55 -10.48 -2.12
C LYS A 57 -8.30 -9.67 -1.06
N ALA A 58 -7.58 -9.02 -0.14
CA ALA A 58 -8.19 -8.10 0.81
C ALA A 58 -8.65 -6.81 0.13
N LEU A 59 -7.84 -6.27 -0.79
CA LEU A 59 -8.14 -5.05 -1.52
C LEU A 59 -9.36 -5.22 -2.43
N SER A 60 -9.41 -6.30 -3.22
CA SER A 60 -10.52 -6.59 -4.13
C SER A 60 -11.87 -6.69 -3.41
N PHE A 61 -11.86 -7.11 -2.15
CA PHE A 61 -13.06 -7.14 -1.31
C PHE A 61 -13.53 -5.75 -0.87
N VAL A 62 -12.61 -4.79 -0.74
CA VAL A 62 -12.87 -3.47 -0.14
C VAL A 62 -13.06 -2.37 -1.18
N VAL A 63 -12.40 -2.48 -2.35
CA VAL A 63 -12.45 -1.45 -3.40
C VAL A 63 -13.89 -1.10 -3.78
N ASP A 64 -14.73 -2.11 -4.03
CA ASP A 64 -16.14 -1.94 -4.42
C ASP A 64 -17.09 -1.70 -3.23
N SER A 65 -16.57 -1.68 -1.99
CA SER A 65 -17.41 -1.47 -0.81
C SER A 65 -17.81 -0.01 -0.64
N SER A 66 -19.03 0.24 -0.17
CA SER A 66 -19.53 1.56 0.23
C SER A 66 -19.14 1.95 1.68
N ALA A 67 -18.16 1.25 2.26
CA ALA A 67 -17.76 1.43 3.65
C ALA A 67 -17.21 2.84 3.89
N LYS A 68 -17.68 3.49 4.97
CA LYS A 68 -17.18 4.81 5.39
C LYS A 68 -15.67 4.82 5.69
N ASN A 69 -15.14 3.70 6.18
CA ASN A 69 -13.72 3.53 6.47
C ASN A 69 -13.19 2.27 5.79
N LYS A 70 -12.74 2.42 4.55
CA LYS A 70 -12.16 1.33 3.75
C LYS A 70 -10.88 0.77 4.37
N GLY A 71 -10.02 1.61 4.93
CA GLY A 71 -8.79 1.16 5.62
C GLY A 71 -9.07 0.20 6.79
N ALA A 72 -10.05 0.49 7.63
CA ALA A 72 -10.45 -0.40 8.73
C ALA A 72 -11.04 -1.73 8.21
N LEU A 73 -11.89 -1.67 7.18
CA LEU A 73 -12.46 -2.86 6.56
C LEU A 73 -11.38 -3.75 5.92
N PHE A 74 -10.38 -3.13 5.29
CA PHE A 74 -9.22 -3.82 4.73
C PHE A 74 -8.42 -4.56 5.81
N MET A 75 -8.13 -3.89 6.93
CA MET A 75 -7.41 -4.52 8.05
C MET A 75 -8.18 -5.70 8.64
N TRP A 76 -9.50 -5.56 8.80
CA TRP A 76 -10.36 -6.65 9.24
C TRP A 76 -10.34 -7.83 8.27
N LYS A 77 -10.49 -7.58 6.97
CA LYS A 77 -10.48 -8.64 5.94
C LYS A 77 -9.12 -9.34 5.87
N LEU A 78 -8.04 -8.57 5.95
CA LEU A 78 -6.68 -9.09 5.99
C LEU A 78 -6.46 -10.02 7.20
N LYS A 79 -6.98 -9.67 8.37
CA LYS A 79 -6.94 -10.53 9.57
C LYS A 79 -7.69 -11.84 9.34
N LEU A 80 -8.87 -11.80 8.73
CA LEU A 80 -9.63 -13.01 8.41
C LEU A 80 -8.86 -13.95 7.46
N LEU A 81 -8.31 -13.41 6.36
CA LEU A 81 -7.55 -14.20 5.40
C LEU A 81 -6.32 -14.87 6.04
N ARG A 82 -5.64 -14.20 6.96
CA ARG A 82 -4.50 -14.76 7.71
C ARG A 82 -4.91 -15.86 8.69
N ASN A 83 -6.13 -15.80 9.22
CA ASN A 83 -6.66 -16.85 10.08
C ASN A 83 -7.11 -18.06 9.26
N GLU A 84 -7.70 -17.83 8.07
CA GLU A 84 -8.08 -18.89 7.14
C GLU A 84 -6.85 -19.66 6.64
N SER A 85 -5.75 -18.97 6.32
CA SER A 85 -4.52 -19.64 5.89
C SER A 85 -4.00 -20.57 7.00
N LYS A 86 -3.94 -20.08 8.25
CA LYS A 86 -3.50 -20.88 9.40
C LYS A 86 -4.35 -22.13 9.64
N LYS A 87 -5.67 -22.05 9.42
CA LYS A 87 -6.57 -23.21 9.59
C LYS A 87 -6.43 -24.27 8.51
N ARG A 88 -5.92 -23.92 7.33
CA ARG A 88 -5.69 -24.90 6.24
C ARG A 88 -4.40 -25.68 6.43
N ASP A 89 -3.48 -25.12 7.21
CA ASP A 89 -2.18 -25.73 7.51
C ASP A 89 -2.25 -26.63 8.77
N THR A 90 -3.40 -26.71 9.45
CA THR A 90 -3.69 -27.56 10.62
C THR A 90 -4.67 -28.67 10.26
#